data_AF-N9PRP7-F1
#
_entry.id   AF-N9PRP7-F1
#
_cell.length_a   1.000
_cell.length_b   1.000
_cell.length_c   1.000
_cell.angle_alpha   90.00
_cell.angle_beta   90.00
_cell.angle_gamma   90.00
#
_symmetry.space_group_name_H-M   'P 1'
#
loop_
_entity.id
_entity.type
_entity.pdbx_description
1 polymer ?
#
loop_
_entity_poly.entity_id
_entity_poly.type
_entity_poly.pdbx_seq_one_letter_code
_entity_poly.pdbx_strand_id
1 'polypeptide(L)' 'MAKAKFERNKPHVNVGTIGHVDHGKTTLTAAIATICAKTYGGEAKDYSQIDSAPEEKARGITINTSHVEYDSP' A
#
# COMPACT_ATOMS: atom_id res chain seq x y z
N MET A 1 16.34 9.08 11.83
CA MET A 1 16.11 8.06 12.87
C MET A 1 16.22 6.70 12.20
N ALA A 2 17.00 5.78 12.73
CA ALA A 2 17.10 4.44 12.15
C ALA A 2 15.73 3.76 12.25
N LYS A 3 15.21 3.22 11.13
CA LYS A 3 14.00 2.39 11.17
C LYS A 3 14.23 1.26 12.18
N ALA A 4 13.22 0.98 13.01
CA ALA A 4 13.25 -0.16 13.91
C ALA A 4 13.59 -1.43 13.11
N LYS A 5 14.37 -2.34 13.70
CA LYS A 5 14.71 -3.62 13.06
C LYS A 5 13.42 -4.41 12.86
N PHE A 6 13.12 -4.75 11.61
CA PHE A 6 11.94 -5.57 11.29
C PHE A 6 12.12 -6.99 11.82
N GLU A 7 11.17 -7.46 12.65
CA GLU A 7 11.15 -8.82 13.16
C GLU A 7 10.28 -9.72 12.27
N ARG A 8 10.91 -10.71 11.63
CA ARG A 8 10.24 -11.66 10.72
C ARG A 8 9.58 -12.80 11.50
N ASN A 9 8.54 -12.47 12.25
CA ASN A 9 7.84 -13.44 13.11
C ASN A 9 6.75 -14.25 12.35
N LYS A 10 6.43 -13.86 11.11
CA LYS A 10 5.41 -14.48 10.25
C LYS A 10 5.96 -14.79 8.86
N PRO A 11 5.36 -15.76 8.13
CA PRO A 11 5.65 -15.97 6.71
C PRO A 11 5.43 -14.69 5.90
N HIS A 12 6.38 -14.35 5.04
CA HIS A 12 6.29 -13.17 4.18
C HIS A 12 5.94 -13.58 2.75
N VAL A 13 4.94 -12.92 2.17
CA VAL A 13 4.49 -13.17 0.80
C VAL A 13 4.48 -11.85 0.01
N ASN A 14 5.09 -11.87 -1.18
CA ASN A 14 4.99 -10.76 -2.12
C ASN A 14 3.67 -10.86 -2.90
N VAL A 15 2.86 -9.81 -2.83
CA VAL A 15 1.56 -9.71 -3.52
C VAL A 15 1.50 -8.41 -4.30
N GLY A 16 0.62 -8.34 -5.32
CA GLY A 16 0.46 -7.16 -6.16
C GLY A 16 -0.95 -7.02 -6.72
N THR A 17 -1.40 -5.78 -6.88
CA THR A 17 -2.71 -5.45 -7.45
C THR A 17 -2.54 -5.10 -8.93
N ILE A 18 -3.05 -5.94 -9.82
CA ILE A 18 -2.97 -5.77 -11.29
C ILE A 18 -4.37 -5.63 -11.90
N GLY A 19 -4.48 -5.02 -13.08
CA GLY A 19 -5.75 -4.82 -13.77
C GLY A 19 -5.79 -3.58 -14.67
N HIS A 20 -6.87 -3.41 -15.42
CA HIS A 20 -7.07 -2.30 -16.36
C HIS A 20 -7.09 -0.92 -15.65
N VAL A 21 -6.82 0.15 -16.40
CA VAL A 21 -6.91 1.53 -15.89
C VAL A 21 -8.31 1.80 -15.31
N ASP A 22 -8.38 2.61 -14.26
CA ASP A 22 -9.61 2.97 -13.53
C ASP A 22 -10.38 1.83 -12.84
N HIS A 23 -9.84 0.62 -12.78
CA HIS A 23 -10.43 -0.48 -11.99
C HIS A 23 -10.15 -0.40 -10.48
N GLY A 24 -9.73 0.77 -9.98
CA GLY A 24 -9.61 1.02 -8.54
C GLY A 24 -8.45 0.30 -7.84
N LYS A 25 -7.37 -0.06 -8.56
CA LYS A 25 -6.19 -0.74 -7.98
C LYS A 25 -5.63 0.01 -6.77
N THR A 26 -5.34 1.30 -6.91
CA THR A 26 -4.79 2.16 -5.86
C THR A 26 -5.74 2.28 -4.66
N THR A 27 -7.02 2.50 -4.92
CA THR A 27 -8.06 2.60 -3.90
C THR A 27 -8.16 1.31 -3.09
N LEU A 28 -8.12 0.16 -3.77
CA LEU A 28 -8.15 -1.15 -3.11
C LEU A 28 -6.90 -1.36 -2.24
N THR A 29 -5.70 -1.03 -2.74
CA THR A 29 -4.46 -1.14 -1.96
C THR A 29 -4.50 -0.27 -0.71
N ALA A 30 -4.99 0.97 -0.79
CA ALA A 30 -5.15 1.85 0.37
C ALA A 30 -6.17 1.30 1.39
N ALA A 31 -7.28 0.73 0.90
CA ALA A 31 -8.30 0.12 1.75
C ALA A 31 -7.76 -1.11 2.50
N ILE A 32 -7.00 -1.98 1.83
CA ILE A 32 -6.35 -3.15 2.45
C ILE A 32 -5.41 -2.69 3.58
N ALA A 33 -4.50 -1.77 3.29
CA ALA A 33 -3.57 -1.26 4.29
C ALA A 33 -4.30 -0.63 5.50
N THR A 34 -5.37 0.13 5.25
CA THR A 34 -6.18 0.75 6.30
C THR A 34 -6.89 -0.29 7.17
N ILE A 35 -7.48 -1.34 6.58
CA ILE A 35 -8.18 -2.38 7.33
C ILE A 35 -7.19 -3.23 8.14
N CYS A 36 -6.06 -3.62 7.54
CA CYS A 36 -4.99 -4.32 8.24
C CYS A 36 -4.46 -3.51 9.42
N ALA A 37 -4.17 -2.22 9.22
CA ALA A 37 -3.73 -1.33 10.29
C ALA A 37 -4.74 -1.24 11.44
N LYS A 38 -6.05 -1.17 11.14
CA LYS A 38 -7.12 -1.15 12.14
C LYS A 38 -7.28 -2.48 12.89
N THR A 39 -7.03 -3.61 12.23
CA THR A 39 -7.36 -4.94 12.76
C THR A 39 -6.17 -5.57 13.48
N TYR A 40 -4.96 -5.41 12.93
CA TYR A 40 -3.74 -6.09 13.39
C TYR A 40 -2.65 -5.12 13.84
N GLY A 41 -2.90 -3.81 13.78
CA GLY A 41 -1.89 -2.78 13.98
C GLY A 41 -1.05 -2.51 12.72
N GLY A 42 -0.11 -1.58 12.83
CA GLY A 42 0.71 -1.12 11.71
C GLY A 42 0.34 0.28 11.22
N GLU A 43 0.87 0.67 10.07
CA GLU A 43 0.67 2.00 9.49
C GLU A 43 -0.47 1.98 8.47
N ALA A 44 -1.51 2.79 8.70
CA ALA A 44 -2.51 3.04 7.69
C ALA A 44 -1.89 3.82 6.53
N LYS A 45 -2.12 3.37 5.29
CA LYS A 45 -1.68 4.07 4.08
C LYS A 45 -2.87 4.65 3.34
N ASP A 46 -2.85 5.97 3.16
CA ASP A 46 -3.85 6.68 2.39
C ASP A 46 -3.54 6.64 0.89
N TYR A 47 -4.57 6.81 0.07
CA TYR A 47 -4.48 6.87 -1.40
C TYR A 47 -3.38 7.81 -1.87
N SER A 48 -3.32 9.00 -1.26
CA SER A 48 -2.38 10.07 -1.57
C SER A 48 -0.91 9.73 -1.28
N GLN A 49 -0.66 8.66 -0.51
CA GLN A 49 0.65 8.11 -0.19
C GLN A 49 1.06 6.98 -1.14
N ILE A 50 0.11 6.43 -1.92
CA ILE A 50 0.36 5.40 -2.93
C ILE A 50 0.58 6.05 -4.30
N ASP A 51 -0.32 6.93 -4.72
CA ASP A 51 -0.11 7.81 -5.88
C ASP A 51 0.53 9.11 -5.40
N SER A 52 1.82 9.03 -5.05
CA SER A 52 2.52 10.11 -4.35
C SER A 52 3.23 11.08 -5.29
N ALA A 53 3.55 10.67 -6.53
CA ALA A 53 4.28 11.52 -7.46
C ALA A 53 3.40 12.66 -7.99
N PRO A 54 3.96 13.87 -8.19
CA PRO A 54 3.20 15.01 -8.71
C PRO A 54 2.51 14.72 -10.06
N GLU A 55 3.17 14.00 -10.96
CA GLU A 55 2.60 13.56 -12.23
C GLU A 55 1.43 12.57 -12.08
N GLU A 56 1.45 11.69 -11.08
CA GLU A 56 0.39 10.70 -10.82
C GLU A 56 -0.86 11.38 -10.28
N LYS A 57 -0.69 12.31 -9.33
CA LYS A 57 -1.80 13.11 -8.77
C LYS A 57 -2.47 13.98 -9.83
N ALA A 58 -1.69 14.55 -10.75
CA ALA A 58 -2.22 15.37 -11.84
C ALA A 58 -2.98 14.56 -12.90
N ARG A 59 -2.61 13.29 -13.09
CA ARG A 59 -3.19 12.41 -14.12
C ARG A 59 -4.24 11.44 -13.61
N GLY A 60 -4.34 11.24 -12.30
CA GLY A 60 -5.29 10.31 -11.68
C GLY A 60 -4.99 8.83 -11.98
N ILE A 61 -3.76 8.52 -12.41
CA ILE A 61 -3.33 7.16 -12.73
C ILE A 61 -1.98 6.88 -12.06
N THR A 62 -1.80 5.63 -11.64
CA THR A 62 -0.50 5.13 -11.17
C THR A 62 0.45 4.99 -12.35
N ILE A 63 1.64 5.61 -12.24
CA ILE A 63 2.68 5.58 -13.27
C ILE A 63 3.83 4.69 -12.79
N ASN A 64 4.19 4.81 -11.51
CA ASN A 64 5.25 4.07 -10.87
C ASN A 64 4.68 3.00 -9.93
N THR A 65 5.38 1.87 -9.81
CA THR A 65 4.99 0.83 -8.85
C THR A 65 5.24 1.33 -7.42
N SER A 66 4.19 1.33 -6.60
CA SER A 66 4.27 1.68 -5.18
C SER A 66 4.33 0.44 -4.29
N HIS A 67 5.27 0.42 -3.35
CA HIS A 67 5.43 -0.65 -2.36
C HIS A 67 4.74 -0.28 -1.04
N VAL A 68 3.80 -1.13 -0.62
CA VAL A 68 3.04 -0.98 0.63
C VAL A 68 3.17 -2.27 1.45
N GLU A 69 3.52 -2.14 2.71
CA GLU A 69 3.54 -3.25 3.67
C GLU A 69 2.26 -3.22 4.51
N TYR A 70 1.67 -4.39 4.75
CA TYR A 70 0.57 -4.61 5.67
C TYR A 70 0.67 -6.03 6.25
N ASP A 71 0.11 -6.24 7.44
CA ASP A 71 0.15 -7.53 8.14
C ASP A 71 -1.28 -8.11 8.31
N SER A 72 -1.37 -9.43 8.44
CA SER A 72 -2.61 -10.21 8.60
C SER A 72 -2.41 -11.30 9.67
N PRO A 73 -3.43 -12.09 10.07
CA PRO A 73 -3.27 -13.18 11.04
C PRO A 73 -2.20 -14.19 10.62
#